data_AF-A0A3D1ME71-F1
#
_entry.id   AF-A0A3D1ME71-F1
#
_cell.length_a   1.000
_cell.length_b   1.000
_cell.length_c   1.000
_cell.angle_alpha   90.00
_cell.angle_beta   90.00
_cell.angle_gamma   90.00
#
_symmetry.space_group_name_H-M   'P 1'
#
loop_
_entity.id
_entity.type
_entity.pdbx_description
1 polymer ?
#
loop_
_entity_poly.entity_id
_entity_poly.type
_entity_poly.pdbx_seq_one_letter_code
_entity_poly.pdbx_strand_id
1 'polypeptide(L)'
;MGITKVHCRSLWLCNFRAKFYIFLWVLGGLVLTSCKETPSIDEEHFEKILLDIQLAEALVQTYPVDSHDIYRDVFMEDILRQHKVTREEYNAAYEYYSENHKAFQRMQERLKKKVYDAEKIEDLNLAY
;
A
#
# COMPACT_ATOMS: atom_id res chain seq x y z
N MET A 1 53.67 32.53 -50.34
CA MET A 1 53.42 33.83 -49.70
C MET A 1 51.96 34.20 -49.93
N GLY A 2 51.18 34.47 -48.88
CA GLY A 2 49.81 34.99 -48.98
C GLY A 2 48.82 34.27 -48.06
N ILE A 3 48.35 34.99 -47.05
CA ILE A 3 47.66 34.53 -45.84
C ILE A 3 46.12 34.64 -45.98
N THR A 4 45.40 33.90 -45.11
CA THR A 4 44.03 34.10 -44.57
C THR A 4 42.79 33.81 -45.42
N LYS A 5 41.97 32.88 -44.93
CA LYS A 5 40.61 33.24 -44.49
C LYS A 5 40.06 32.27 -43.44
N VAL A 6 39.83 32.87 -42.27
CA VAL A 6 39.14 32.30 -41.11
C VAL A 6 37.63 32.31 -41.40
N HIS A 7 36.95 31.19 -41.16
CA HIS A 7 35.50 31.08 -40.96
C HIS A 7 35.32 29.89 -40.00
N CYS A 8 35.52 30.03 -38.68
CA CYS A 8 34.67 30.76 -37.73
C CYS A 8 33.16 30.54 -37.93
N ARG A 9 32.72 29.28 -38.09
CA ARG A 9 31.28 28.94 -38.06
C ARG A 9 31.05 27.46 -37.75
N SER A 10 31.53 26.97 -36.60
CA SER A 10 31.27 25.57 -36.22
C SER A 10 31.34 25.30 -34.71
N LEU A 11 32.11 26.07 -33.94
CA LEU A 11 32.37 25.70 -32.55
C LEU A 11 31.28 26.04 -31.52
N TRP A 12 30.29 26.89 -31.84
CA TRP A 12 29.31 27.37 -30.86
C TRP A 12 28.02 26.55 -30.76
N LEU A 13 27.73 25.69 -31.75
CA LEU A 13 26.46 24.93 -31.82
C LEU A 13 26.52 23.54 -31.17
N CYS A 14 27.71 22.92 -31.05
CA CYS A 14 27.84 21.59 -30.45
C CYS A 14 27.77 21.58 -28.91
N ASN A 15 28.11 22.69 -28.25
CA ASN A 15 28.16 22.73 -26.78
C ASN A 15 26.78 22.90 -26.12
N PHE A 16 25.77 23.39 -26.86
CA PHE A 16 24.46 23.69 -26.28
C PHE A 16 23.52 22.46 -26.23
N ARG A 17 23.55 21.59 -27.26
CA ARG A 17 22.70 20.38 -27.30
C ARG A 17 23.18 19.30 -26.33
N ALA A 18 24.49 19.15 -26.14
CA ALA A 18 25.06 18.16 -25.22
C ALA A 18 24.79 18.51 -23.74
N LYS A 19 24.84 19.79 -23.37
CA LYS A 19 24.52 20.25 -22.02
C LYS A 19 23.05 20.09 -21.68
N PHE A 20 22.15 20.28 -22.64
CA PHE A 20 20.72 20.06 -22.46
C PHE A 20 20.40 18.59 -22.19
N TYR A 21 21.06 17.65 -22.88
CA TYR A 21 20.89 16.21 -22.67
C TYR A 21 21.41 15.74 -21.31
N ILE A 22 22.55 16.27 -20.85
CA ILE A 22 23.09 15.97 -19.51
C ILE A 22 22.15 16.52 -18.43
N PHE A 23 21.61 17.73 -18.61
CA PHE A 23 20.65 18.32 -17.68
C PHE A 23 19.33 17.51 -17.61
N LEU A 24 18.86 16.98 -18.73
CA LEU A 24 17.66 16.14 -18.81
C LEU A 24 17.89 14.73 -18.23
N TRP A 25 19.12 14.22 -18.29
CA TRP A 25 19.51 12.96 -17.61
C TRP A 25 19.67 13.13 -16.09
N VAL A 26 20.19 14.27 -15.63
CA VAL A 26 20.31 14.57 -14.20
C VAL A 26 18.94 14.86 -13.57
N LEU A 27 18.03 15.55 -14.27
CA LEU A 27 16.64 15.72 -13.81
C LEU A 27 15.82 14.42 -13.89
N GLY A 28 16.08 13.55 -14.88
CA GLY A 28 15.37 12.29 -15.05
C GLY A 28 15.77 11.19 -14.05
N GLY A 29 16.98 11.25 -13.49
CA GLY A 29 17.50 10.24 -12.57
C GLY A 29 17.00 10.34 -11.12
N LEU A 30 16.35 11.44 -10.74
CA LEU A 30 16.00 11.76 -9.35
C LEU A 30 14.54 11.44 -8.97
N VAL A 31 13.89 10.47 -9.63
CA VAL A 31 12.48 10.11 -9.34
C VAL A 31 12.33 8.70 -8.74
N LEU A 32 13.41 7.95 -8.53
CA LEU A 32 13.32 6.55 -8.09
C LEU A 32 13.96 6.25 -6.72
N THR A 33 13.94 7.22 -5.79
CA THR A 33 14.06 6.87 -4.37
C THR A 33 12.67 6.61 -3.82
N SER A 34 12.09 5.46 -4.19
CA SER A 34 10.94 4.89 -3.47
C SER A 34 11.45 4.52 -2.08
N CYS A 35 11.33 5.47 -1.14
CA CYS A 35 11.56 5.22 0.26
C CYS A 35 10.37 4.38 0.72
N LYS A 36 10.52 3.05 0.69
CA LYS A 36 9.54 2.16 1.32
C LYS A 36 9.69 2.31 2.81
N GLU A 37 8.90 3.20 3.36
CA GLU A 37 8.77 3.39 4.79
C GLU A 37 8.14 2.10 5.36
N THR A 38 8.81 1.51 6.33
CA THR A 38 8.26 0.34 7.02
C THR A 38 7.10 0.79 7.90
N PRO A 39 5.95 0.12 7.86
CA PRO A 39 4.78 0.56 8.61
C PRO A 39 5.05 0.43 10.12
N SER A 40 4.41 1.29 10.91
CA SER A 40 4.50 1.24 12.38
C SER A 40 3.83 0.00 12.99
N ILE A 41 2.97 -0.68 12.21
CA ILE A 41 2.20 -1.85 12.62
C ILE A 41 2.92 -3.12 12.18
N ASP A 42 3.15 -4.02 13.13
CA ASP A 42 3.73 -5.34 12.86
C ASP A 42 2.76 -6.25 12.08
N GLU A 43 3.30 -7.24 11.35
CA GLU A 43 2.51 -8.15 10.52
C GLU A 43 1.48 -8.94 11.33
N GLU A 44 1.83 -9.43 12.53
CA GLU A 44 0.91 -10.18 13.38
C GLU A 44 -0.22 -9.30 13.92
N HIS A 45 0.10 -8.04 14.21
CA HIS A 45 -0.88 -7.06 14.70
C HIS A 45 -1.83 -6.64 13.57
N PHE A 46 -1.30 -6.42 12.38
CA PHE A 46 -2.08 -6.13 11.18
C PHE A 46 -3.00 -7.30 10.78
N GLU A 47 -2.51 -8.56 10.89
CA GLU A 47 -3.32 -9.75 10.68
C GLU A 47 -4.57 -9.78 11.59
N LYS A 48 -4.44 -9.39 12.87
CA LYS A 48 -5.56 -9.33 13.83
C LYS A 48 -6.56 -8.24 13.48
N ILE A 49 -6.08 -7.04 13.14
CA ILE A 49 -6.97 -5.94 12.71
C ILE A 49 -7.74 -6.34 11.46
N LEU A 50 -7.06 -6.92 10.45
CA LEU A 50 -7.68 -7.34 9.20
C LEU A 50 -8.74 -8.42 9.43
N LEU A 51 -8.48 -9.35 10.35
CA LEU A 51 -9.43 -10.38 10.74
C LEU A 51 -10.71 -9.79 11.34
N ASP A 52 -10.57 -8.86 12.28
CA ASP A 52 -11.72 -8.21 12.94
C ASP A 52 -12.54 -7.39 11.95
N ILE A 53 -11.88 -6.72 10.99
CA ILE A 53 -12.57 -5.99 9.90
C ILE A 53 -13.36 -6.95 9.02
N GLN A 54 -12.79 -8.09 8.64
CA GLN A 54 -13.50 -9.09 7.84
C GLN A 54 -14.70 -9.68 8.59
N LEU A 55 -14.55 -9.92 9.89
CA LEU A 55 -15.65 -10.38 10.74
C LEU A 55 -16.75 -9.31 10.84
N ALA A 56 -16.38 -8.06 11.02
CA ALA A 56 -17.33 -6.95 11.05
C ALA A 56 -18.01 -6.74 9.69
N GLU A 57 -17.31 -6.87 8.56
CA GLU A 57 -17.92 -6.83 7.22
C GLU A 57 -18.94 -7.97 7.03
N ALA A 58 -18.64 -9.17 7.53
CA ALA A 58 -19.57 -10.29 7.52
C ALA A 58 -20.81 -9.99 8.40
N LEU A 59 -20.62 -9.35 9.56
CA LEU A 59 -21.72 -8.89 10.40
C LEU A 59 -22.54 -7.79 9.73
N VAL A 60 -21.91 -6.82 9.05
CA VAL A 60 -22.61 -5.75 8.31
C VAL A 60 -23.54 -6.33 7.26
N GLN A 61 -23.14 -7.41 6.58
CA GLN A 61 -23.99 -8.09 5.58
C GLN A 61 -25.28 -8.69 6.16
N THR A 62 -25.40 -8.82 7.49
CA THR A 62 -26.63 -9.26 8.15
C THR A 62 -27.65 -8.12 8.36
N TYR A 63 -27.23 -6.86 8.21
CA TYR A 63 -28.06 -5.67 8.35
C TYR A 63 -28.74 -5.30 7.01
N PRO A 64 -29.79 -4.45 7.03
CA PRO A 64 -30.41 -3.99 5.79
C PRO A 64 -29.46 -3.11 4.95
N VAL A 65 -29.51 -3.32 3.63
CA VAL A 65 -28.59 -2.75 2.63
C VAL A 65 -28.46 -1.23 2.72
N ASP A 66 -29.56 -0.53 3.01
CA ASP A 66 -29.61 0.94 3.11
C ASP A 66 -28.75 1.51 4.26
N SER A 67 -28.30 0.65 5.17
CA SER A 67 -27.53 1.02 6.36
C SER A 67 -26.10 0.46 6.38
N HIS A 68 -25.71 -0.32 5.37
CA HIS A 68 -24.38 -0.94 5.32
C HIS A 68 -23.24 0.08 5.42
N ASP A 69 -23.34 1.20 4.70
CA ASP A 69 -22.27 2.21 4.69
C ASP A 69 -22.10 2.87 6.07
N ILE A 70 -23.21 3.14 6.77
CA ILE A 70 -23.20 3.72 8.11
C ILE A 70 -22.55 2.75 9.09
N TYR A 71 -22.98 1.48 9.10
CA TYR A 71 -22.44 0.50 10.01
C TYR A 71 -20.98 0.19 9.72
N ARG A 72 -20.59 0.13 8.44
CA ARG A 72 -19.20 -0.13 8.04
C ARG A 72 -18.24 0.90 8.61
N ASP A 73 -18.56 2.19 8.50
CA ASP A 73 -17.70 3.24 9.05
C ASP A 73 -17.62 3.16 10.59
N VAL A 74 -18.74 2.92 11.25
CA VAL A 74 -18.79 2.77 12.72
C VAL A 74 -17.96 1.57 13.18
N PHE A 75 -18.11 0.41 12.55
CA PHE A 75 -17.33 -0.77 12.89
C PHE A 75 -15.84 -0.55 12.64
N MET A 76 -15.49 0.11 11.53
CA MET A 76 -14.09 0.38 11.20
C MET A 76 -13.45 1.29 12.25
N GLU A 77 -14.13 2.36 12.66
CA GLU A 77 -13.64 3.26 13.71
C GLU A 77 -13.51 2.56 15.07
N ASP A 78 -14.50 1.72 15.43
CA ASP A 78 -14.47 0.96 16.68
C ASP A 78 -13.33 -0.06 16.72
N ILE A 79 -13.09 -0.79 15.63
CA ILE A 79 -12.00 -1.76 15.53
C ILE A 79 -10.64 -1.05 15.65
N LEU A 80 -10.43 0.02 14.88
CA LEU A 80 -9.18 0.79 14.94
C LEU A 80 -8.94 1.34 16.36
N ARG A 81 -9.99 1.81 17.03
CA ARG A 81 -9.91 2.26 18.43
C ARG A 81 -9.55 1.12 19.39
N GLN A 82 -10.11 -0.07 19.22
CA GLN A 82 -9.79 -1.24 20.04
C GLN A 82 -8.31 -1.65 19.92
N HIS A 83 -7.77 -1.60 18.71
CA HIS A 83 -6.36 -1.90 18.43
C HIS A 83 -5.41 -0.73 18.74
N LYS A 84 -5.93 0.42 19.15
CA LYS A 84 -5.18 1.66 19.42
C LYS A 84 -4.36 2.13 18.21
N VAL A 85 -4.95 1.97 17.03
CA VAL A 85 -4.33 2.33 15.75
C VAL A 85 -5.12 3.47 15.15
N THR A 86 -4.40 4.47 14.61
CA THR A 86 -5.02 5.56 13.86
C THR A 86 -5.36 5.13 12.43
N ARG A 87 -6.30 5.82 11.78
CA ARG A 87 -6.68 5.48 10.39
C ARG A 87 -5.51 5.64 9.42
N GLU A 88 -4.64 6.61 9.69
CA GLU A 88 -3.43 6.91 8.92
C GLU A 88 -2.41 5.77 9.05
N GLU A 89 -2.16 5.28 10.27
CA GLU A 89 -1.26 4.14 10.50
C GLU A 89 -1.80 2.85 9.87
N TYR A 90 -3.10 2.61 9.98
CA TYR A 90 -3.74 1.47 9.32
C TYR A 90 -3.61 1.56 7.80
N ASN A 91 -3.88 2.73 7.21
CA ASN A 91 -3.77 2.92 5.77
C ASN A 91 -2.34 2.72 5.28
N ALA A 92 -1.34 3.23 6.00
CA ALA A 92 0.07 3.04 5.68
C ALA A 92 0.48 1.56 5.74
N ALA A 93 0.03 0.84 6.78
CA ALA A 93 0.25 -0.60 6.90
C ALA A 93 -0.45 -1.38 5.78
N TYR A 94 -1.71 -1.03 5.49
CA TYR A 94 -2.48 -1.65 4.42
C TYR A 94 -1.79 -1.46 3.07
N GLU A 95 -1.35 -0.24 2.75
CA GLU A 95 -0.63 0.05 1.52
C GLU A 95 0.65 -0.82 1.43
N TYR A 96 1.47 -0.83 2.47
CA TYR A 96 2.71 -1.61 2.53
C TYR A 96 2.48 -3.12 2.36
N TYR A 97 1.52 -3.71 3.09
CA TYR A 97 1.24 -5.14 2.99
C TYR A 97 0.51 -5.52 1.69
N SER A 98 -0.29 -4.61 1.14
CA SER A 98 -1.00 -4.81 -0.13
C SER A 98 -0.11 -4.71 -1.37
N GLU A 99 1.05 -4.05 -1.28
CA GLU A 99 2.04 -3.98 -2.38
C GLU A 99 2.39 -5.37 -2.91
N ASN A 100 2.45 -6.37 -2.02
CA ASN A 100 2.64 -7.77 -2.40
C ASN A 100 1.31 -8.51 -2.39
N HIS A 101 0.53 -8.31 -3.45
CA HIS A 101 -0.81 -8.89 -3.60
C HIS A 101 -0.86 -10.42 -3.34
N LYS A 102 0.16 -11.18 -3.78
CA LYS A 102 0.24 -12.63 -3.55
C LYS A 102 0.49 -13.01 -2.09
N ALA A 103 1.24 -12.20 -1.36
CA ALA A 103 1.45 -12.41 0.08
C ALA A 103 0.18 -12.03 0.84
N PHE A 104 -0.42 -10.90 0.48
CA PHE A 104 -1.66 -10.40 1.08
C PHE A 104 -2.85 -11.35 0.89
N GLN A 105 -3.04 -11.92 -0.32
CA GLN A 105 -4.07 -12.94 -0.54
C GLN A 105 -3.85 -14.18 0.33
N ARG A 106 -2.61 -14.69 0.40
CA ARG A 106 -2.29 -15.83 1.26
C ARG A 106 -2.53 -15.54 2.73
N MET A 107 -2.26 -14.32 3.18
CA MET A 107 -2.58 -13.88 4.54
C MET A 107 -4.08 -13.95 4.81
N GLN A 108 -4.91 -13.38 3.92
CA GLN A 108 -6.37 -13.44 4.05
C GLN A 108 -6.91 -14.88 4.03
N GLU A 109 -6.40 -15.75 3.17
CA GLU A 109 -6.80 -17.16 3.14
C GLU A 109 -6.47 -17.89 4.44
N ARG A 110 -5.28 -17.62 5.02
CA ARG A 110 -4.93 -18.15 6.35
C ARG A 110 -5.89 -17.66 7.43
N LEU A 111 -6.25 -16.37 7.40
CA LEU A 111 -7.19 -15.79 8.37
C LEU A 111 -8.57 -16.43 8.26
N LYS A 112 -9.12 -16.55 7.04
CA LYS A 112 -10.40 -17.24 6.80
C LYS A 112 -10.39 -18.67 7.30
N LYS A 113 -9.29 -19.40 7.07
CA LYS A 113 -9.15 -20.77 7.56
C LYS A 113 -9.13 -20.83 9.09
N LYS A 114 -8.43 -19.92 9.77
CA LYS A 114 -8.41 -19.84 11.24
C LYS A 114 -9.82 -19.63 11.82
N VAL A 115 -10.65 -18.79 11.18
CA VAL A 115 -12.05 -18.57 11.60
C VAL A 115 -12.87 -19.84 11.43
N TYR A 116 -12.81 -20.47 10.27
CA TYR A 116 -13.57 -21.68 9.98
C TYR A 116 -13.19 -22.85 10.90
N ASP A 117 -11.90 -23.02 11.18
CA ASP A 117 -11.41 -24.03 12.10
C ASP A 117 -11.88 -23.74 13.54
N ALA A 118 -11.95 -22.47 13.95
CA ALA A 118 -12.44 -22.07 15.27
C ALA A 118 -13.96 -22.28 15.43
N GLU A 119 -14.76 -21.89 14.43
CA GLU A 119 -16.21 -22.12 14.38
C GLU A 119 -16.54 -23.61 14.49
N LYS A 120 -15.83 -24.45 13.74
CA LYS A 120 -15.99 -25.90 13.80
C LYS A 120 -15.67 -26.49 15.17
N ILE A 121 -14.68 -25.94 15.88
CA ILE A 121 -14.34 -26.36 17.25
C ILE A 121 -15.45 -25.96 18.23
N GLU A 122 -16.06 -24.79 18.05
CA GLU A 122 -17.18 -24.32 18.87
C GLU A 122 -18.44 -25.19 18.69
N ASP A 123 -18.79 -25.54 17.45
CA ASP A 123 -19.88 -26.47 17.14
C ASP A 123 -19.67 -27.86 17.75
N LEU A 124 -18.43 -28.34 17.78
CA LEU A 124 -18.04 -29.61 18.40
C LEU A 124 -18.11 -29.56 19.93
N ASN A 125 -17.88 -28.39 20.55
CA ASN A 125 -17.98 -28.19 22.00
C ASN A 125 -19.42 -27.97 22.48
N LEU A 126 -20.32 -27.47 21.63
CA LEU A 126 -21.75 -27.34 21.92
C LEU A 126 -22.54 -28.63 21.71
N ALA A 127 -21.95 -29.62 21.01
CA ALA A 127 -22.54 -30.94 20.77
C ALA A 127 -22.23 -31.98 21.88
N TYR A 128 -21.56 -31.57 22.96
CA TYR A 128 -21.17 -32.42 24.10
C TYR A 128 -21.83 -31.95 25.40
#